data_AF-A0A5E4JBU7-F1
#
_entry.id   AF-A0A5E4JBU7-F1
#
_cell.length_a   1.000
_cell.length_b   1.000
_cell.length_c   1.000
_cell.angle_alpha   90.00
_cell.angle_beta   90.00
_cell.angle_gamma   90.00
#
_symmetry.space_group_name_H-M   'P 1'
#
loop_
_entity.id
_entity.type
_entity.pdbx_description
1 polymer ?
#
loop_
_entity_poly.entity_id
_entity_poly.type
_entity_poly.pdbx_seq_one_letter_code
_entity_poly.pdbx_strand_id
1 'polypeptide(L)' 'MINKEWHLKNKMPKNPSIEERFKWNLSHEENCSCMPIPAKLLKEMKKRGIK' A
#
# COMPACT_ATOMS: atom_id res chain seq x y z
N MET A 1 3.57 7.17 -12.91
CA MET A 1 3.21 8.60 -12.71
C MET A 1 2.83 8.77 -11.25
N ILE A 2 3.19 9.87 -10.58
CA ILE A 2 2.90 10.07 -9.15
C ILE A 2 1.65 10.95 -8.95
N ASN A 3 0.67 10.45 -8.20
CA ASN A 3 -0.46 11.23 -7.72
C ASN A 3 -0.07 11.96 -6.41
N LYS A 4 0.46 13.17 -6.55
CA LYS A 4 0.98 13.96 -5.41
C LYS A 4 -0.11 14.27 -4.38
N GLU A 5 -1.31 14.62 -4.83
CA GLU A 5 -2.43 14.96 -3.95
C GLU A 5 -2.84 13.80 -3.06
N TRP A 6 -2.89 12.58 -3.61
CA TRP A 6 -3.19 11.39 -2.84
C TRP A 6 -2.14 11.13 -1.76
N HIS A 7 -0.84 11.25 -2.09
CA HIS A 7 0.23 11.05 -1.10
C HIS A 7 0.22 12.09 0.04
N LEU A 8 -0.18 13.33 -0.24
CA LEU A 8 -0.28 14.37 0.79
C LEU A 8 -1.39 14.07 1.81
N LYS A 9 -2.52 13.52 1.33
CA LYS A 9 -3.68 13.15 2.16
C LYS A 9 -3.52 11.78 2.83
N ASN A 10 -2.88 10.83 2.16
CA ASN A 10 -2.75 9.44 2.59
C ASN A 10 -1.28 9.11 2.85
N LYS A 11 -0.70 9.72 3.87
CA LYS A 11 0.67 9.39 4.28
C LYS A 11 0.69 8.03 4.98
N MET A 12 1.68 7.20 4.67
CA MET A 12 1.92 5.98 5.43
C MET A 12 2.21 6.37 6.89
N PRO A 13 1.60 5.70 7.89
CA PRO A 13 1.96 5.89 9.29
C PRO A 13 3.46 5.64 9.53
N LYS A 14 4.03 6.26 10.57
CA LYS A 14 5.46 6.11 10.89
C LYS A 14 5.85 4.67 11.23
N ASN A 15 4.99 3.98 11.99
CA ASN A 15 5.16 2.59 12.40
C ASN A 15 3.87 1.81 12.09
N PRO A 16 3.57 1.54 10.80
CA PRO A 16 2.32 0.90 10.43
C PRO A 16 2.36 -0.56 10.86
N SER A 17 1.27 -1.01 11.46
CA SER A 17 0.96 -2.44 11.56
C SER A 17 0.93 -3.08 10.17
N ILE A 18 1.01 -4.40 10.14
CA ILE A 18 0.97 -5.14 8.87
C ILE A 18 -0.34 -4.89 8.10
N GLU A 19 -1.45 -4.72 8.81
CA GLU A 19 -2.77 -4.46 8.22
C GLU A 19 -2.88 -3.04 7.66
N GLU A 20 -2.40 -2.04 8.38
CA GLU A 20 -2.32 -0.66 7.87
C GLU A 20 -1.44 -0.60 6.62
N ARG A 21 -0.34 -1.35 6.63
CA ARG A 21 0.56 -1.44 5.48
C ARG A 21 -0.14 -2.08 4.27
N PHE A 22 -0.94 -3.13 4.46
CA PHE A 22 -1.74 -3.71 3.37
C PHE A 22 -2.77 -2.73 2.83
N LYS A 23 -3.59 -2.15 3.69
CA LYS A 23 -4.64 -1.19 3.32
C LYS A 23 -4.07 -0.01 2.54
N TRP A 24 -2.95 0.53 3.01
CA TRP A 24 -2.28 1.64 2.34
C TRP A 24 -1.77 1.26 0.96
N ASN A 25 -1.13 0.08 0.81
CA ASN A 25 -0.56 -0.35 -0.48
C ASN A 25 -1.65 -0.65 -1.52
N LEU A 26 -2.78 -1.25 -1.11
CA LEU A 26 -3.92 -1.47 -1.97
C LEU A 26 -4.54 -0.16 -2.46
N SER A 27 -4.81 0.77 -1.53
CA SER A 27 -5.34 2.08 -1.90
C SER A 27 -4.34 2.89 -2.73
N HIS A 28 -3.04 2.76 -2.46
CA HIS A 28 -1.99 3.38 -3.24
C HIS A 28 -2.02 2.90 -4.69
N GLU A 29 -2.04 1.59 -4.93
CA GLU A 29 -2.05 1.01 -6.29
C GLU A 29 -3.25 1.49 -7.12
N GLU A 30 -4.43 1.63 -6.50
CA GLU A 30 -5.65 2.14 -7.15
C GLU A 30 -5.56 3.63 -7.54
N ASN A 31 -4.81 4.43 -6.77
CA ASN A 31 -4.77 5.89 -6.92
C ASN A 31 -3.46 6.42 -7.52
N CYS A 32 -2.40 5.60 -7.51
CA CYS A 32 -1.03 5.98 -7.85
C CYS A 32 -0.20 4.77 -8.30
N SER A 33 0.35 4.83 -9.50
CA SER A 33 1.23 3.79 -10.06
C SER A 33 2.71 4.11 -9.89
N CYS A 34 3.09 4.92 -8.90
CA CYS A 34 4.49 5.33 -8.74
C CYS A 34 5.40 4.19 -8.24
N MET A 35 4.81 3.21 -7.55
CA MET A 35 5.54 2.05 -7.03
C MET A 35 4.58 0.85 -6.89
N PRO A 36 4.96 -0.35 -7.37
CA PRO A 36 4.18 -1.57 -7.17
C PRO A 36 4.28 -2.06 -5.72
N ILE A 37 3.32 -2.87 -5.29
CA ILE A 37 3.31 -3.48 -3.96
C ILE A 37 4.55 -4.40 -3.80
N PRO A 38 5.34 -4.26 -2.73
CA PRO A 38 6.54 -5.08 -2.53
C PRO A 38 6.22 -6.58 -2.53
N ALA A 39 7.04 -7.40 -3.21
CA ALA A 39 6.81 -8.83 -3.36
C ALA A 39 6.68 -9.60 -2.03
N LYS A 40 7.43 -9.19 -0.99
CA LYS A 40 7.29 -9.77 0.36
C LYS A 40 5.91 -9.48 0.96
N LEU A 41 5.40 -8.26 0.74
CA LEU A 41 4.08 -7.85 1.23
C LEU A 41 2.96 -8.60 0.50
N LEU A 42 3.07 -8.73 -0.83
CA LEU A 42 2.14 -9.55 -1.64
C LEU A 42 2.11 -11.02 -1.18
N LYS A 43 3.27 -11.61 -0.86
CA LYS A 43 3.32 -12.97 -0.31
C LYS A 43 2.57 -13.08 1.03
N GLU A 44 2.73 -12.10 1.92
CA GLU A 44 2.03 -12.08 3.20
C GLU A 44 0.52 -11.84 3.04
N MET A 45 0.11 -10.99 2.10
CA MET A 45 -1.31 -10.79 1.74
C MET A 45 -1.92 -12.09 1.24
N LYS A 46 -1.25 -12.77 0.29
CA LYS A 46 -1.70 -14.06 -0.26
C LYS A 46 -1.83 -15.14 0.82
N LYS A 47 -0.88 -15.24 1.75
CA LYS A 47 -0.95 -16.17 2.88
C LYS A 47 -2.17 -15.93 3.78
N ARG A 48 -2.62 -14.68 3.86
CA ARG A 48 -3.76 -14.24 4.68
C ARG A 48 -5.09 -14.19 3.90
N GLY A 49 -5.09 -14.60 2.64
CA GLY A 49 -6.29 -14.55 1.78
C GLY A 49 -6.71 -13.13 1.40
N ILE A 50 -5.81 -12.15 1.52
CA ILE A 50 -6.04 -10.76 1.14
C ILE A 50 -5.63 -10.61 -0.33
N LYS A 51 -6.54 -10.02 -1.12
CA LYS A 51 -6.35 -9.73 -2.55
C LYS A 51 -5.28 -8.67 -2.75
#